data_AF-A0A699L3Y9-F1
#
_entry.id   AF-A0A699L3Y9-F1
#
_cell.length_a   1.000
_cell.length_b   1.000
_cell.length_c   1.000
_cell.angle_alpha   90.00
_cell.angle_beta   90.00
_cell.angle_gamma   90.00
#
_symmetry.space_group_name_H-M   'P 1'
#
loop_
_entity.id
_entity.type
_entity.pdbx_description
1 polymer ?
#
loop_
_entity_poly.entity_id
_entity_poly.type
_entity_poly.pdbx_seq_one_letter_code
_entity_poly.pdbx_strand_id
1 'polypeptide(L)'
;MVTHAKAGIFKPLKSMNCHITTTLPLPRSHVYALRDPHWKEAMLDEYNALICNGTWVLVPRPTNINVVCSMWLFKHNFKADGSLS
;
A
#
# COMPACT_ATOMS: atom_id res chain seq x y z
N MET A 1 35.63 3.16 -35.14
CA MET A 1 34.69 2.96 -34.02
C MET A 1 34.04 4.30 -33.70
N VAL A 2 32.76 4.48 -34.02
CA VAL A 2 32.03 5.76 -33.84
C VAL A 2 31.03 5.56 -32.70
N THR A 3 31.06 6.43 -31.69
CA THR A 3 30.13 6.37 -30.55
C THR A 3 28.79 7.00 -30.93
N HIS A 4 27.70 6.54 -30.30
CA HIS A 4 26.32 6.98 -30.61
C HIS A 4 26.12 8.51 -30.56
N ALA A 5 26.83 9.21 -29.66
CA ALA A 5 26.80 10.67 -29.59
C ALA A 5 27.38 11.34 -30.86
N LYS A 6 28.44 10.76 -31.44
CA LYS A 6 29.07 11.27 -32.67
C LYS A 6 28.24 11.00 -33.93
N ALA A 7 27.29 10.06 -33.86
CA ALA A 7 26.29 9.80 -34.91
C ALA A 7 24.99 10.62 -34.74
N GLY A 8 24.91 11.53 -33.75
CA GLY A 8 23.75 12.39 -33.54
C GLY A 8 22.49 11.65 -33.05
N ILE A 9 22.63 10.42 -32.55
CA ILE A 9 21.50 9.60 -32.09
C ILE A 9 21.15 10.01 -30.66
N PHE A 10 20.23 10.98 -30.53
CA PHE A 10 19.63 11.35 -29.27
C PHE A 10 18.25 10.72 -29.15
N LYS A 11 18.07 9.81 -28.21
CA LYS A 11 16.73 9.29 -27.89
C LYS A 11 16.00 10.39 -27.11
N PRO A 12 14.81 10.84 -27.55
CA PRO A 12 14.03 11.78 -26.76
C PRO A 12 13.74 11.15 -25.40
N LEU A 13 14.00 11.89 -24.33
CA LEU A 13 13.61 11.48 -22.99
C LEU A 13 12.09 11.39 -22.99
N LYS A 14 11.55 10.17 -22.96
CA LYS A 14 10.13 9.95 -22.81
C LYS A 14 9.76 10.42 -21.40
N SER A 15 9.28 11.65 -21.30
CA SER A 15 8.74 12.19 -20.05
C SER A 15 7.68 11.21 -19.57
N MET A 16 7.99 10.45 -18.53
CA MET A 16 7.00 9.64 -17.86
C MET A 16 6.10 10.64 -17.13
N ASN A 17 4.84 10.76 -17.57
CA ASN A 17 3.86 11.57 -16.87
C ASN A 17 3.69 10.99 -15.47
N CYS A 18 4.32 11.59 -14.48
CA CYS A 18 4.03 11.33 -13.07
C CYS A 18 2.68 11.96 -12.75
N HIS A 19 1.58 11.30 -13.15
CA HIS A 19 0.26 11.69 -12.70
C HIS A 19 0.18 11.40 -11.19
N ILE A 20 0.35 12.43 -10.38
CA ILE A 20 0.11 12.36 -8.94
C ILE A 20 -1.40 12.42 -8.77
N THR A 21 -2.08 11.28 -8.80
CA THR A 21 -3.47 11.23 -8.34
C THR A 21 -3.44 11.59 -6.86
N THR A 22 -4.19 12.63 -6.47
CA THR A 22 -4.25 13.18 -5.12
C THR A 22 -4.31 12.06 -4.09
N THR A 23 -3.17 11.76 -3.51
CA THR A 23 -3.01 10.60 -2.65
C THR A 23 -3.57 11.00 -1.30
N LEU A 24 -4.64 10.34 -0.85
CA LEU A 24 -5.17 10.58 0.50
C LEU A 24 -4.03 10.42 1.52
N PRO A 25 -3.94 11.31 2.52
CA PRO A 25 -2.86 11.25 3.49
C PRO A 25 -2.86 9.88 4.17
N LEU A 26 -1.70 9.22 4.16
CA LEU A 26 -1.54 7.93 4.80
C LEU A 26 -1.96 8.05 6.27
N PRO A 27 -2.90 7.21 6.75
CA PRO A 27 -3.34 7.30 8.12
C PRO A 27 -2.17 6.90 9.04
N ARG A 28 -1.86 7.77 10.00
CA ARG A 28 -0.78 7.54 10.96
C ARG A 28 -1.15 6.55 12.06
N SER A 29 -2.44 6.24 12.20
CA SER A 29 -2.96 5.28 13.16
C SER A 29 -4.21 4.59 12.61
N HIS A 30 -4.41 3.34 13.01
CA HIS A 30 -5.59 2.56 12.68
C HIS A 30 -6.90 3.27 13.06
N VAL A 31 -6.91 4.09 14.11
CA VAL A 31 -8.09 4.87 14.51
C VAL A 31 -8.48 5.90 13.44
N TYR A 32 -7.50 6.53 12.79
CA TYR A 32 -7.76 7.47 11.69
C TYR A 32 -8.14 6.71 10.42
N ALA A 33 -7.50 5.56 10.15
CA ALA A 33 -7.83 4.71 9.02
C ALA A 33 -9.30 4.23 9.07
N LEU A 34 -9.77 3.77 10.23
CA LEU A 34 -11.15 3.29 10.40
C LEU A 34 -12.23 4.37 10.23
N ARG A 35 -11.85 5.66 10.27
CA ARG A 35 -12.76 6.78 9.98
C ARG A 35 -12.96 7.00 8.48
N ASP A 36 -11.99 6.61 7.66
CA ASP A 36 -12.10 6.68 6.21
C ASP A 36 -12.80 5.41 5.69
N PRO A 37 -13.92 5.54 4.95
CA PRO A 37 -14.63 4.39 4.41
C PRO A 37 -13.76 3.43 3.59
N HIS A 38 -12.84 3.97 2.77
CA HIS A 38 -12.01 3.16 1.88
C HIS A 38 -11.01 2.31 2.66
N TRP A 39 -10.35 2.92 3.66
CA TRP A 39 -9.42 2.19 4.52
C TRP A 39 -10.14 1.20 5.42
N LYS A 40 -11.33 1.54 5.92
CA LYS A 40 -12.15 0.62 6.71
C LYS A 40 -12.55 -0.62 5.93
N GLU A 41 -12.99 -0.45 4.68
CA GLU A 41 -13.36 -1.56 3.80
C GLU A 41 -12.16 -2.46 3.52
N ALA A 42 -11.02 -1.88 3.12
CA ALA A 42 -9.79 -2.64 2.89
C ALA A 42 -9.32 -3.42 4.14
N MET A 43 -9.38 -2.81 5.33
CA MET A 43 -9.03 -3.50 6.58
C MET A 43 -9.99 -4.64 6.92
N LEU A 44 -11.28 -4.50 6.59
CA LEU A 44 -12.29 -5.53 6.82
C LEU A 44 -12.10 -6.71 5.86
N ASP A 45 -11.78 -6.46 4.59
CA ASP A 45 -11.51 -7.50 3.60
C ASP A 45 -10.30 -8.33 4.00
N GLU A 46 -9.20 -7.69 4.39
CA GLU A 46 -8.01 -8.38 4.91
C GLU A 46 -8.35 -9.20 6.16
N TYR A 47 -9.09 -8.63 7.11
CA TYR A 47 -9.55 -9.35 8.30
C TYR A 47 -10.37 -10.60 7.93
N ASN A 48 -11.35 -10.46 7.05
CA ASN A 48 -12.19 -11.57 6.59
C ASN A 48 -11.37 -12.64 5.87
N ALA A 49 -10.38 -12.25 5.06
CA ALA A 49 -9.48 -13.18 4.40
C ALA A 49 -8.67 -14.01 5.40
N LEU A 50 -8.17 -13.40 6.48
CA LEU A 50 -7.44 -14.12 7.54
C LEU A 50 -8.31 -15.15 8.26
N ILE A 51 -9.58 -14.80 8.54
CA ILE A 51 -10.55 -15.71 9.15
C ILE A 51 -10.92 -16.83 8.18
N CYS A 52 -11.18 -16.50 6.91
CA CYS A 52 -11.54 -17.47 5.87
C CYS A 52 -10.43 -18.50 5.62
N ASN A 53 -9.18 -18.04 5.63
CA ASN A 53 -8.00 -18.91 5.48
C ASN A 53 -7.76 -19.82 6.70
N GLY A 54 -8.51 -19.66 7.80
CA GLY A 54 -8.39 -20.47 9.01
C GLY A 54 -7.02 -20.39 9.69
N THR A 55 -6.18 -19.43 9.30
CA THR A 55 -4.81 -19.30 9.79
C THR A 55 -4.78 -18.55 11.13
N TRP A 56 -5.80 -17.73 11.39
CA TRP A 56 -5.92 -16.92 12.60
C TRP A 56 -7.22 -17.23 13.34
N VAL A 57 -7.13 -17.38 14.66
CA VAL A 57 -8.29 -17.52 15.54
C VAL A 57 -8.31 -16.34 16.49
N LEU A 58 -9.48 -15.72 16.66
CA LEU A 58 -9.67 -14.66 17.62
C LEU A 58 -9.71 -15.25 19.04
N VAL A 59 -8.71 -14.92 19.86
CA VAL A 59 -8.58 -15.39 21.24
C VAL A 59 -8.67 -14.19 22.19
N PRO A 60 -9.38 -14.31 23.33
CA PRO A 60 -9.38 -13.26 24.34
C PRO A 60 -7.96 -12.97 24.81
N ARG A 61 -7.68 -11.70 25.10
CA ARG A 61 -6.36 -11.28 25.59
C ARG A 61 -6.06 -11.95 26.94
N PRO A 62 -4.97 -12.73 27.08
CA PRO A 62 -4.62 -13.33 28.36
C PRO A 62 -4.16 -12.25 29.35
N THR A 63 -4.55 -12.43 30.61
CA THR A 63 -4.14 -11.58 31.74
C THR A 63 -2.69 -11.90 32.15
N ASN A 64 -1.91 -10.88 32.50
CA ASN A 64 -0.52 -11.01 32.99
C ASN A 64 0.51 -11.60 32.01
N ILE A 65 0.27 -11.48 30.70
CA ILE A 65 1.23 -11.88 29.66
C ILE A 65 1.54 -10.69 28.75
N ASN A 66 2.82 -10.54 28.38
CA ASN A 66 3.24 -9.61 27.35
C ASN A 66 2.78 -10.10 25.98
N VAL A 67 1.67 -9.55 25.50
CA VAL A 67 1.15 -9.82 24.16
C VAL A 67 1.95 -9.00 23.16
N VAL A 68 2.49 -9.67 22.13
CA VAL A 68 3.10 -8.98 21.00
C VAL A 68 2.00 -8.29 20.22
N CYS A 69 2.01 -6.95 20.20
CA CYS A 69 1.04 -6.18 19.44
C CYS A 69 1.33 -6.31 17.94
N SER A 70 0.33 -6.74 17.17
CA SER A 70 0.32 -6.57 15.71
C SER A 70 -0.09 -5.14 15.37
N MET A 71 0.65 -4.48 14.47
CA MET A 71 0.36 -3.13 14.01
C MET A 71 -0.04 -3.15 12.53
N TRP A 72 -1.04 -2.34 12.17
CA TRP A 72 -1.44 -2.14 10.78
C TRP A 72 -0.43 -1.26 10.05
N LEU A 73 0.07 -1.75 8.92
CA LEU A 73 0.91 -0.99 8.00
C LEU A 73 0.06 -0.54 6.81
N PHE A 74 -0.10 0.77 6.67
CA PHE A 74 -0.85 1.37 5.57
C PHE A 74 0.11 1.74 4.45
N LYS A 75 -0.15 1.25 3.25
CA LYS A 75 0.63 1.56 2.05
C LYS A 75 -0.31 1.72 0.86
N HIS A 76 -0.08 2.75 0.07
CA HIS A 76 -0.74 2.90 -1.23
C HIS A 76 -0.11 1.94 -2.22
N ASN A 77 -0.93 1.07 -2.81
CA ASN A 77 -0.53 0.25 -3.94
C ASN A 77 -0.89 0.99 -5.23
N PHE A 78 0.10 1.16 -6.09
CA PHE A 78 -0.08 1.74 -7.41
C PHE A 78 0.02 0.63 -8.45
N LYS A 79 -0.91 0.63 -9.39
CA LYS A 79 -0.86 -0.22 -10.58
C LYS A 79 0.23 0.28 -11.53
N ALA A 80 0.61 -0.53 -12.52
CA ALA A 80 1.69 -0.21 -13.46
C ALA A 80 1.44 1.05 -14.31
N ASP A 81 0.17 1.43 -14.46
CA ASP A 81 -0.33 2.66 -15.08
C ASP A 81 -0.28 3.89 -14.16
N GLY A 82 0.12 3.72 -12.89
CA GLY A 82 0.20 4.79 -11.89
C GLY A 82 -1.12 5.12 -11.21
N SER A 83 -2.21 4.40 -11.51
CA SER A 83 -3.49 4.57 -10.83
C SER A 83 -3.47 3.88 -9.45
N LEU A 84 -4.25 4.42 -8.51
CA LEU A 84 -4.43 3.84 -7.18
C LEU A 84 -5.30 2.58 -7.30
N SER A 85 -4.84 1.47 -6.71
CA SER A 85 -5.52 0.17 -6.79
C SER A 85 -6.69 0.04 -5.85
#